data_AF-A0A3B6D8C3-F1
#
_entry.id   AF-A0A3B6D8C3-F1
#
_cell.length_a   1.000
_cell.length_b   1.000
_cell.length_c   1.000
_cell.angle_alpha   90.00
_cell.angle_beta   90.00
_cell.angle_gamma   90.00
#
_symmetry.space_group_name_H-M   'P 1'
#
loop_
_entity.id
_entity.type
_entity.pdbx_description
1 polymer ?
#
loop_
_entity_poly.entity_id
_entity_poly.type
_entity_poly.pdbx_seq_one_letter_code
_entity_poly.pdbx_strand_id
1 'polypeptide(L)'
;MSTFKEFEDELKPDNKYRVAFSTKAFQILSSNYLQEAEWFHQNHKPRFNDQVKRGKNKNDVASSVECYISEQGVASEVAIAKIGSLIEDAWKTTNQAHFELPELLLPAVQRVANITISMPFMYDNKTDAFTFSSRLEGTIKRLFVNPIKL
;
A
#
# COMPACT_ATOMS: atom_id res chain seq x y z
N MET A 1 12.07 0.07 -20.94
CA MET A 1 11.66 1.16 -20.03
C MET A 1 12.92 1.95 -19.68
N SER A 2 13.01 3.21 -20.10
CA SER A 2 14.12 4.12 -19.79
C SER A 2 14.00 4.78 -18.41
N THR A 3 12.89 4.59 -17.71
CA THR A 3 12.48 5.36 -16.53
C THR A 3 13.45 5.29 -15.34
N PHE A 4 14.02 4.13 -15.02
CA PHE A 4 15.01 4.04 -13.94
C PHE A 4 16.33 4.69 -14.29
N LYS A 5 16.73 4.63 -15.56
CA LYS A 5 17.92 5.32 -16.05
C LYS A 5 17.74 6.84 -16.00
N GLU A 6 16.57 7.32 -16.42
CA GLU A 6 16.20 8.74 -16.29
C GLU A 6 16.27 9.21 -14.83
N PHE A 7 15.71 8.44 -13.89
CA PHE A 7 15.86 8.77 -12.46
C PHE A 7 17.31 8.76 -11.99
N GLU A 8 18.14 7.84 -12.48
CA GLU A 8 19.55 7.77 -12.12
C GLU A 8 20.37 8.93 -12.68
N ASP A 9 20.02 9.43 -13.87
CA ASP A 9 20.69 10.53 -14.54
C ASP A 9 20.41 11.88 -13.82
N GLU A 10 19.23 12.04 -13.22
CA GLU A 10 18.85 13.21 -12.40
C GLU A 10 19.48 13.23 -11.00
N LEU A 11 20.07 12.13 -10.54
CA LEU A 11 20.62 12.00 -9.19
C LEU A 11 22.12 12.30 -9.11
N LYS A 12 22.51 12.97 -8.03
CA LYS A 12 23.93 13.13 -7.66
C LYS A 12 24.59 11.75 -7.47
N PRO A 13 25.90 11.60 -7.75
CA PRO A 13 26.59 10.31 -7.69
C PRO A 13 26.41 9.55 -6.37
N ASP A 14 26.46 10.26 -5.24
CA ASP A 14 26.28 9.72 -3.89
C ASP A 14 24.84 9.27 -3.59
N ASN A 15 23.87 9.60 -4.45
CA ASN A 15 22.44 9.26 -4.30
C ASN A 15 21.96 8.20 -5.30
N LYS A 16 22.77 7.81 -6.30
CA LYS A 16 22.38 6.86 -7.35
C LYS A 16 22.00 5.48 -6.80
N TYR A 17 22.56 5.09 -5.66
CA TYR A 17 22.20 3.83 -4.97
C TYR A 17 20.69 3.70 -4.72
N ARG A 18 19.95 4.82 -4.57
CA ARG A 18 18.50 4.81 -4.35
C ARG A 18 17.75 4.16 -5.50
N VAL A 19 18.23 4.32 -6.74
CA VAL A 19 17.63 3.70 -7.92
C VAL A 19 17.75 2.18 -7.86
N ALA A 20 18.86 1.65 -7.35
CA ALA A 20 19.02 0.21 -7.15
C ALA A 20 17.99 -0.34 -6.14
N PHE A 21 17.76 0.38 -5.04
CA PHE A 21 16.70 0.01 -4.07
C PHE A 21 15.30 0.08 -4.68
N SER A 22 14.98 1.15 -5.41
CA SER A 22 13.70 1.28 -6.11
C SER A 22 13.49 0.18 -7.16
N THR A 23 14.55 -0.17 -7.89
CA THR A 23 14.52 -1.25 -8.89
C THR A 23 14.23 -2.59 -8.22
N LYS A 24 14.89 -2.89 -7.10
CA LYS A 24 14.65 -4.11 -6.33
C LYS A 24 13.22 -4.17 -5.77
N ALA A 25 12.70 -3.06 -5.25
CA ALA A 25 11.31 -2.98 -4.80
C ALA A 25 10.32 -3.22 -5.95
N PHE A 26 10.58 -2.66 -7.14
CA PHE A 26 9.75 -2.86 -8.32
C PHE A 26 9.80 -4.30 -8.84
N GLN A 27 10.96 -4.98 -8.76
CA GLN A 27 11.07 -6.41 -9.06
C GLN A 27 10.22 -7.25 -8.12
N ILE A 28 10.24 -6.97 -6.81
CA ILE A 28 9.39 -7.65 -5.82
C ILE A 28 7.90 -7.45 -6.15
N LEU A 29 7.50 -6.20 -6.45
CA LEU A 29 6.13 -5.89 -6.83
C LEU A 29 5.72 -6.66 -8.09
N SER A 30 6.56 -6.65 -9.13
CA SER A 30 6.32 -7.37 -10.38
C SER A 30 6.17 -8.87 -10.16
N SER A 31 7.00 -9.47 -9.31
CA SER A 31 6.87 -10.89 -8.94
C SER A 31 5.56 -11.20 -8.20
N ASN A 32 5.05 -10.29 -7.37
CA ASN A 32 3.75 -10.46 -6.73
C ASN A 32 2.59 -10.38 -7.73
N TYR A 33 2.64 -9.44 -8.69
CA TYR A 33 1.67 -9.38 -9.79
C TYR A 33 1.67 -10.66 -10.64
N LEU A 34 2.86 -11.19 -10.97
CA LEU A 34 2.98 -12.43 -11.72
C LEU A 34 2.37 -13.60 -10.93
N GLN A 35 2.68 -13.71 -9.64
CA GLN A 35 2.11 -14.75 -8.78
C GLN A 35 0.59 -14.67 -8.70
N GLU A 36 0.03 -13.46 -8.61
CA GLU A 36 -1.41 -13.23 -8.63
C GLU A 36 -2.03 -13.70 -9.95
N ALA A 37 -1.39 -13.41 -11.09
CA ALA A 37 -1.84 -13.86 -12.40
C ALA A 37 -1.79 -15.39 -12.54
N GLU A 38 -0.74 -16.04 -12.01
CA GLU A 38 -0.65 -17.50 -11.97
C GLU A 38 -1.77 -18.12 -11.13
N TRP A 39 -2.03 -17.57 -9.94
CA TRP A 39 -3.13 -18.04 -9.10
C TRP A 39 -4.47 -17.91 -9.79
N PHE A 40 -4.71 -16.77 -10.45
CA PHE A 40 -5.91 -16.58 -11.24
C PHE A 40 -6.06 -17.63 -12.35
N HIS A 41 -5.02 -17.83 -13.17
CA HIS A 41 -5.05 -18.79 -14.28
C HIS A 41 -5.27 -20.24 -13.82
N GLN A 42 -4.73 -20.59 -12.66
CA GLN A 42 -4.85 -21.93 -12.09
C GLN A 42 -6.15 -22.13 -11.29
N ASN A 43 -7.02 -21.12 -11.18
CA ASN A 43 -8.14 -21.08 -10.24
C ASN A 43 -7.71 -21.41 -8.81
N HIS A 44 -6.48 -21.03 -8.46
CA HIS A 44 -5.91 -21.27 -7.15
C HIS A 44 -6.40 -20.21 -6.16
N LYS A 45 -6.94 -20.67 -5.04
CA LYS A 45 -7.24 -19.81 -3.90
C LYS A 45 -6.05 -19.83 -2.92
N PRO A 46 -5.34 -18.70 -2.74
CA PRO A 46 -4.21 -18.66 -1.82
C PRO A 46 -4.67 -18.76 -0.37
N ARG A 47 -3.72 -19.08 0.51
CA ARG A 47 -3.98 -18.99 1.95
C ARG A 47 -4.09 -17.55 2.42
N PHE A 48 -4.81 -17.29 3.50
CA PHE A 48 -4.98 -15.96 4.09
C PHE A 48 -3.65 -15.26 4.33
N ASN A 49 -2.71 -15.95 4.99
CA ASN A 49 -1.40 -15.37 5.30
C ASN A 49 -0.55 -15.10 4.04
N ASP A 50 -0.70 -15.92 3.01
CA ASP A 50 0.03 -15.72 1.75
C ASP A 50 -0.56 -14.52 0.99
N GLN A 51 -1.89 -14.39 0.99
CA GLN A 51 -2.60 -13.28 0.38
C GLN A 51 -2.32 -11.95 1.09
N VAL A 52 -2.27 -11.93 2.44
CA VAL A 52 -1.90 -10.74 3.21
C VAL A 52 -0.47 -10.32 2.94
N LYS A 53 0.47 -11.27 2.83
CA LYS A 53 1.89 -10.96 2.58
C LYS A 53 2.14 -10.40 1.18
N ARG A 54 1.44 -10.90 0.16
CA ARG A 54 1.66 -10.50 -1.25
C ARG A 54 0.79 -9.33 -1.69
N GLY A 55 -0.36 -9.14 -1.03
CA GLY A 55 -1.36 -8.17 -1.42
C GLY A 55 -2.17 -8.60 -2.64
N LYS A 56 -3.30 -7.91 -2.84
CA LYS A 56 -4.15 -8.04 -4.03
C LYS A 56 -3.89 -6.84 -4.92
N ASN A 57 -3.30 -7.05 -6.08
CA ASN A 57 -2.79 -5.96 -6.92
C ASN A 57 -3.67 -5.69 -8.14
N LYS A 58 -4.21 -6.72 -8.82
CA LYS A 58 -5.04 -6.57 -10.03
C LYS A 58 -6.53 -6.80 -9.80
N ASN A 59 -6.88 -7.27 -8.61
CA ASN A 59 -8.23 -7.65 -8.20
C ASN A 59 -8.77 -8.97 -8.80
N ASP A 60 -7.94 -9.75 -9.48
CA ASP A 60 -8.36 -10.95 -10.21
C ASP A 60 -8.44 -12.22 -9.33
N VAL A 61 -7.88 -12.21 -8.11
CA VAL A 61 -7.87 -13.36 -7.18
C VAL A 61 -8.68 -13.11 -5.91
N ALA A 62 -8.93 -14.16 -5.11
CA ALA A 62 -9.58 -14.03 -3.81
C ALA A 62 -8.88 -13.01 -2.90
N SER A 63 -9.63 -12.07 -2.33
CA SER A 63 -9.17 -11.10 -1.34
C SER A 63 -8.76 -11.77 -0.03
N SER A 64 -8.04 -11.05 0.82
CA SER A 64 -7.72 -11.52 2.18
C SER A 64 -8.99 -11.84 2.99
N VAL A 65 -10.07 -11.07 2.81
CA VAL A 65 -11.39 -11.35 3.40
C VAL A 65 -11.91 -12.71 2.93
N GLU A 66 -11.96 -12.93 1.61
CA GLU A 66 -12.47 -14.18 1.02
C GLU A 66 -11.61 -15.40 1.35
N CYS A 67 -10.29 -15.22 1.49
CA CYS A 67 -9.38 -16.26 1.95
C CYS A 67 -9.67 -16.63 3.41
N TYR A 68 -9.79 -15.63 4.29
CA TYR A 68 -10.06 -15.87 5.71
C TYR A 68 -11.41 -16.55 5.95
N ILE A 69 -12.47 -16.10 5.26
CA ILE A 69 -13.80 -16.73 5.30
C ILE A 69 -13.70 -18.21 4.92
N SER A 70 -12.97 -18.52 3.84
CA SER A 70 -12.79 -19.90 3.38
C SER A 70 -12.09 -20.81 4.37
N GLU A 71 -11.02 -20.29 4.98
CA GLU A 71 -10.15 -21.09 5.84
C GLU A 71 -10.76 -21.32 7.20
N GLN A 72 -11.47 -20.33 7.73
CA GLN A 72 -12.01 -20.35 9.08
C GLN A 72 -13.50 -20.69 9.12
N GLY A 73 -14.19 -20.69 7.98
CA GLY A 73 -15.62 -21.00 7.90
C GLY A 73 -16.51 -19.96 8.60
N VAL A 74 -16.08 -18.70 8.62
CA VAL A 74 -16.74 -17.61 9.38
C VAL A 74 -17.53 -16.66 8.49
N ALA A 75 -18.44 -15.90 9.10
CA ALA A 75 -19.16 -14.83 8.42
C ALA A 75 -18.22 -13.68 8.00
N SER A 76 -18.66 -12.87 7.03
CA SER A 76 -17.84 -11.81 6.45
C SER A 76 -17.42 -10.75 7.46
N GLU A 77 -18.29 -10.48 8.43
CA GLU A 77 -18.10 -9.51 9.50
C GLU A 77 -16.95 -9.92 10.41
N VAL A 78 -16.81 -11.22 10.68
CA VAL A 78 -15.70 -11.77 11.48
C VAL A 78 -14.37 -11.62 10.73
N ALA A 79 -14.36 -11.90 9.43
CA ALA A 79 -13.18 -11.73 8.59
C ALA A 79 -12.76 -10.25 8.47
N ILE A 80 -13.73 -9.34 8.26
CA ILE A 80 -13.49 -7.90 8.23
C ILE A 80 -12.94 -7.41 9.57
N ALA A 81 -13.53 -7.83 10.69
CA ALA A 81 -13.04 -7.47 12.02
C ALA A 81 -11.59 -7.97 12.25
N LYS A 82 -11.27 -9.19 11.82
CA LYS A 82 -9.91 -9.72 11.92
C LYS A 82 -8.90 -8.90 11.12
N ILE A 83 -9.24 -8.54 9.87
CA ILE A 83 -8.36 -7.71 9.04
C ILE A 83 -8.25 -6.30 9.62
N GLY A 84 -9.35 -5.74 10.14
CA GLY A 84 -9.35 -4.48 10.87
C GLY A 84 -8.39 -4.48 12.06
N SER A 85 -8.36 -5.55 12.85
CA SER A 85 -7.43 -5.66 13.98
C SER A 85 -5.96 -5.66 13.52
N LEU A 86 -5.65 -6.35 12.41
CA LEU A 86 -4.28 -6.36 11.85
C LEU A 86 -3.86 -4.96 11.36
N ILE A 87 -4.79 -4.21 10.76
CA ILE A 87 -4.55 -2.82 10.35
C ILE A 87 -4.32 -1.94 11.58
N GLU A 88 -5.12 -2.09 12.63
CA GLU A 88 -4.97 -1.34 13.88
C GLU A 88 -3.61 -1.62 14.55
N ASP A 89 -3.20 -2.89 14.59
CA ASP A 89 -1.89 -3.29 15.13
C ASP A 89 -0.73 -2.67 14.33
N ALA A 90 -0.80 -2.70 12.99
CA ALA A 90 0.19 -2.05 12.13
C ALA A 90 0.24 -0.52 12.34
N TRP A 91 -0.91 0.10 12.63
CA TRP A 91 -1.00 1.52 12.96
C TRP A 91 -0.30 1.84 14.27
N LYS A 92 -0.53 1.03 15.31
CA LYS A 92 0.15 1.15 16.61
C LYS A 92 1.66 1.02 16.46
N THR A 93 2.14 0.04 15.69
CA THR A 93 3.58 -0.10 15.39
C THR A 93 4.16 1.13 14.70
N THR A 94 3.46 1.71 13.72
CA THR A 94 3.92 2.92 13.02
C THR A 94 4.03 4.11 13.98
N ASN A 95 3.06 4.29 14.87
CA ASN A 95 3.06 5.34 15.87
C ASN A 95 4.20 5.17 16.90
N GLN A 96 4.41 3.94 17.36
CA GLN A 96 5.46 3.60 18.33
C GLN A 96 6.86 3.85 17.78
N ALA A 97 7.09 3.53 16.51
CA ALA A 97 8.38 3.75 15.84
C ALA A 97 8.86 5.21 15.89
N HIS A 98 7.93 6.18 15.96
CA HIS A 98 8.29 7.60 16.09
C HIS A 98 8.92 7.94 17.45
N PHE A 99 8.54 7.21 18.50
CA PHE A 99 9.05 7.44 19.86
C PHE A 99 10.31 6.62 20.16
N GLU A 100 10.45 5.44 19.55
CA GLU A 100 11.53 4.50 19.86
C GLU A 100 12.79 4.69 19.01
N LEU A 101 12.65 5.22 17.80
CA LEU A 101 13.77 5.31 16.87
C LEU A 101 14.63 6.57 17.10
N PRO A 102 15.95 6.50 16.88
CA PRO A 102 16.84 7.66 16.96
C PRO A 102 16.38 8.82 16.07
N GLU A 103 16.64 10.05 16.51
CA GLU A 103 16.25 11.29 15.81
C GLU A 103 16.69 11.31 14.33
N LEU A 104 17.88 10.75 14.04
CA LEU A 104 18.42 10.63 12.69
C LEU A 104 17.51 9.84 11.72
N LEU A 105 16.69 8.92 12.23
CA LEU A 105 15.78 8.11 11.42
C LEU A 105 14.39 8.75 11.25
N LEU A 106 14.05 9.79 12.02
CA LEU A 106 12.73 10.42 11.99
C LEU A 106 12.31 10.91 10.59
N PRO A 107 13.18 11.45 9.72
CA PRO A 107 12.79 11.79 8.36
C PRO A 107 12.32 10.58 7.53
N ALA A 108 12.87 9.39 7.79
CA ALA A 108 12.41 8.16 7.15
C ALA A 108 11.09 7.67 7.75
N VAL A 109 10.96 7.71 9.08
CA VAL A 109 9.71 7.35 9.79
C VAL A 109 8.55 8.24 9.34
N GLN A 110 8.77 9.55 9.23
CA GLN A 110 7.74 10.49 8.80
C GLN A 110 7.23 10.19 7.38
N ARG A 111 8.12 9.77 6.46
CA ARG A 111 7.70 9.36 5.12
C ARG A 111 6.79 8.14 5.17
N VAL A 112 7.13 7.14 5.98
CA VAL A 112 6.29 5.94 6.15
C VAL A 112 4.94 6.33 6.77
N ALA A 113 4.95 7.13 7.83
CA ALA A 113 3.74 7.62 8.49
C ALA A 113 2.81 8.39 7.52
N ASN A 114 3.38 9.27 6.68
CA ASN A 114 2.59 10.01 5.69
C ASN A 114 1.95 9.08 4.64
N ILE A 115 2.67 8.05 4.19
CA ILE A 115 2.12 7.04 3.28
C ILE A 115 0.99 6.28 3.98
N THR A 116 1.21 5.83 5.21
CA THR A 116 0.23 5.12 6.02
C THR A 116 -1.05 5.95 6.17
N ILE A 117 -0.96 7.22 6.59
CA ILE A 117 -2.11 8.14 6.78
C ILE A 117 -2.88 8.41 5.48
N SER A 118 -2.23 8.31 4.31
CA SER A 118 -2.93 8.46 3.03
C SER A 118 -3.92 7.32 2.74
N MET A 119 -3.76 6.15 3.37
CA MET A 119 -4.61 4.99 3.11
C MET A 119 -6.07 5.21 3.53
N PRO A 120 -6.40 5.64 4.77
CA PRO A 120 -7.76 6.06 5.13
C PRO A 120 -8.28 7.18 4.24
N PHE A 121 -7.45 8.16 3.89
CA PHE A 121 -7.88 9.24 3.00
C PHE A 121 -8.37 8.73 1.63
N MET A 122 -7.79 7.66 1.10
CA MET A 122 -8.18 7.07 -0.18
C MET A 122 -9.24 5.95 -0.08
N TYR A 123 -9.25 5.19 1.02
CA TYR A 123 -9.99 3.93 1.10
C TYR A 123 -11.02 3.84 2.24
N ASP A 124 -11.17 4.89 3.05
CA ASP A 124 -12.18 4.92 4.10
C ASP A 124 -13.61 4.84 3.52
N ASN A 125 -14.57 4.48 4.38
CA ASN A 125 -15.97 4.25 4.03
C ASN A 125 -16.16 3.20 2.92
N LYS A 126 -15.23 2.25 2.81
CA LYS A 126 -15.23 1.18 1.78
C LYS A 126 -15.24 1.74 0.36
N THR A 127 -14.55 2.85 0.14
CA THR A 127 -14.45 3.51 -1.16
C THR A 127 -13.10 3.24 -1.81
N ASP A 128 -13.01 3.36 -3.13
CA ASP A 128 -11.73 3.33 -3.85
C ASP A 128 -11.56 4.68 -4.55
N ALA A 129 -11.17 5.69 -3.77
CA ALA A 129 -10.98 7.05 -4.29
C ALA A 129 -9.71 7.17 -5.15
N PHE A 130 -8.82 6.19 -5.10
CA PHE A 130 -7.64 6.13 -5.97
C PHE A 130 -8.04 5.80 -7.41
N THR A 131 -8.77 4.70 -7.61
CA THR A 131 -9.25 4.30 -8.94
C THR A 131 -10.37 5.25 -9.41
N PHE A 132 -11.29 5.61 -8.51
CA PHE A 132 -12.41 6.51 -8.82
C PHE A 132 -12.15 7.93 -8.32
N SER A 133 -11.19 8.60 -8.98
CA SER A 133 -10.63 9.91 -8.59
C SER A 133 -11.62 11.07 -8.50
N SER A 134 -12.81 10.95 -9.08
CA SER A 134 -13.91 11.93 -8.91
C SER A 134 -14.19 12.25 -7.43
N ARG A 135 -13.98 11.27 -6.54
CA ARG A 135 -14.12 11.44 -5.08
C ARG A 135 -13.10 12.40 -4.46
N LEU A 136 -11.97 12.63 -5.12
CA LEU A 136 -10.90 13.50 -4.67
C LEU A 136 -10.97 14.92 -5.25
N GLU A 137 -11.89 15.19 -6.19
CA GLU A 137 -11.96 16.45 -6.93
C GLU A 137 -12.04 17.67 -6.00
N GLY A 138 -12.88 17.63 -4.97
CA GLY A 138 -13.01 18.72 -4.00
C GLY A 138 -11.72 18.96 -3.22
N THR A 139 -10.96 17.91 -2.90
CA THR A 139 -9.66 18.05 -2.22
C THR A 139 -8.59 18.58 -3.17
N ILE A 140 -8.53 18.08 -4.40
CA ILE A 140 -7.60 18.59 -5.43
C ILE A 140 -7.85 20.08 -5.68
N LYS A 141 -9.11 20.50 -5.82
CA LYS A 141 -9.47 21.90 -5.98
C LYS A 141 -9.01 22.76 -4.81
N ARG A 142 -9.20 22.31 -3.56
CA ARG A 142 -8.75 23.04 -2.36
C ARG A 142 -7.23 23.16 -2.25
N LEU A 143 -6.49 22.13 -2.66
CA LEU A 143 -5.03 22.11 -2.51
C LEU A 143 -4.30 22.81 -3.67
N PHE A 144 -4.84 22.75 -4.89
CA PHE A 144 -4.09 23.12 -6.09
C PHE A 144 -4.79 24.14 -7.00
N VAL A 145 -6.06 24.49 -6.75
CA VAL A 145 -6.83 25.40 -7.64
C VAL A 145 -7.31 26.64 -6.90
N ASN A 146 -7.89 26.46 -5.71
CA ASN A 146 -8.54 27.52 -4.96
C ASN A 146 -7.60 28.01 -3.85
N PRO A 147 -7.00 29.21 -3.98
CA PRO A 147 -6.14 29.74 -2.94
C PRO A 147 -6.94 30.04 -1.66
N ILE A 148 -6.28 29.88 -0.51
CA ILE A 148 -6.82 30.36 0.76
C ILE A 148 -6.83 31.88 0.70
N LYS A 149 -8.01 32.49 0.80
CA LYS A 149 -8.12 33.94 0.92
C LYS A 149 -7.60 34.35 2.29
N LEU A 150 -6.63 35.26 2.30
CA LEU A 150 -6.12 35.91 3.51
C LEU A 150 -7.03 37.05 3.92
#